data_AF-A0A7C1KA26-F1
#
_entry.id   AF-A0A7C1KA26-F1
#
_cell.length_a   1.000
_cell.length_b   1.000
_cell.length_c   1.000
_cell.angle_alpha   90.00
_cell.angle_beta   90.00
_cell.angle_gamma   90.00
#
_symmetry.space_group_name_H-M   'P 1'
#
loop_
_entity.id
_entity.type
_entity.pdbx_description
1 polymer ?
#
loop_
_entity_poly.entity_id
_entity_poly.type
_entity_poly.pdbx_seq_one_letter_code
_entity_poly.pdbx_strand_id
1 'polypeptide(L)' 'MGKREGTKKGVILEALADGKPVPVKLMAKKLYHDEGVLGVMRVVNLISAYRAKDPVFKNVRVRNKHICFVTDPRGRD' A
#
# COMPACT_ATOMS: atom_id res chain seq x y z
N MET A 1 -21.79 -16.97 7.62
CA MET A 1 -21.22 -16.22 6.48
C MET A 1 -20.00 -15.46 7.00
N GLY A 2 -18.79 -15.99 6.78
CA GLY A 2 -17.57 -15.47 7.42
C GLY A 2 -17.29 -14.04 6.99
N LYS A 3 -17.16 -13.12 7.97
CA LYS A 3 -16.65 -11.77 7.74
C LYS A 3 -15.29 -11.90 7.06
N ARG A 4 -15.20 -11.62 5.77
CA ARG A 4 -13.92 -11.37 5.09
C ARG A 4 -13.37 -10.08 5.68
N GLU A 5 -12.68 -10.18 6.82
CA GLU A 5 -11.79 -9.12 7.25
C GLU A 5 -10.85 -8.86 6.08
N GLY A 6 -11.00 -7.70 5.44
CA GLY A 6 -10.25 -7.34 4.26
C GLY A 6 -8.77 -7.52 4.55
N THR A 7 -8.12 -8.43 3.84
CA THR A 7 -6.68 -8.65 4.01
C THR A 7 -5.94 -7.31 3.89
N LYS A 8 -4.81 -7.14 4.58
CA LYS A 8 -4.02 -5.89 4.49
C LYS A 8 -3.72 -5.50 3.05
N LYS A 9 -3.50 -6.50 2.19
CA LYS A 9 -3.41 -6.38 0.73
C LYS A 9 -4.65 -5.70 0.13
N GLY A 10 -5.83 -6.25 0.39
CA GLY A 10 -7.11 -5.73 -0.12
C GLY A 10 -7.35 -4.29 0.32
N VAL A 11 -7.07 -3.97 1.59
CA VAL A 11 -7.20 -2.60 2.11
C VAL A 11 -6.30 -1.60 1.38
N ILE A 12 -5.07 -1.99 1.06
CA ILE A 12 -4.14 -1.13 0.31
C ILE A 12 -4.60 -0.95 -1.12
N LEU A 13 -5.02 -2.02 -1.80
CA LEU A 13 -5.47 -1.95 -3.18
C LEU A 13 -6.77 -1.15 -3.33
N GLU A 14 -7.71 -1.32 -2.40
CA GLU A 14 -8.93 -0.51 -2.33
C GLU A 14 -8.60 0.97 -2.12
N ALA A 15 -7.66 1.29 -1.22
CA ALA A 15 -7.24 2.67 -0.99
C ALA A 15 -6.59 3.31 -2.22
N LEU A 16 -5.97 2.51 -3.09
CA LEU A 16 -5.35 2.96 -4.34
C LEU A 16 -6.26 2.81 -5.56
N ALA A 17 -7.51 2.34 -5.40
CA ALA A 17 -8.38 1.99 -6.52
C ALA A 17 -8.76 3.19 -7.41
N ASP A 18 -8.75 4.40 -6.84
CA ASP A 18 -8.97 5.65 -7.57
C ASP A 18 -7.70 6.21 -8.25
N GLY A 19 -6.59 5.48 -8.17
CA GLY A 19 -5.29 5.85 -8.73
C GLY A 19 -4.58 6.98 -7.97
N LYS A 20 -5.17 7.51 -6.88
CA LYS A 20 -4.58 8.63 -6.15
C LYS A 20 -3.54 8.16 -5.14
N PRO A 21 -2.48 8.97 -4.90
CA PRO A 21 -1.54 8.69 -3.83
C PRO A 21 -2.22 8.73 -2.45
N VAL A 22 -1.92 7.75 -1.61
CA VAL A 22 -2.50 7.60 -0.27
C VAL A 22 -1.45 7.88 0.80
N PRO A 23 -1.71 8.75 1.79
CA PRO A 23 -0.77 8.98 2.88
C PRO A 23 -0.42 7.69 3.64
N VAL A 24 0.87 7.43 3.86
CA VAL A 24 1.31 6.23 4.59
C VAL A 24 0.79 6.21 6.02
N LYS A 25 0.68 7.38 6.66
CA LYS A 25 0.09 7.51 8.02
C LYS A 25 -1.36 7.04 8.07
N LEU A 26 -2.16 7.38 7.07
CA LEU A 26 -3.56 6.94 6.98
C LEU A 26 -3.63 5.41 6.90
N MET A 27 -2.75 4.79 6.11
CA MET A 27 -2.66 3.33 6.04
C MET A 27 -2.13 2.71 7.32
N ALA A 28 -1.22 3.37 8.02
CA ALA A 28 -0.72 2.91 9.30
C ALA A 28 -1.83 2.89 10.37
N LYS A 29 -2.67 3.94 10.40
CA LYS A 29 -3.92 3.95 11.18
C LYS A 29 -4.85 2.81 10.80
N LYS A 30 -5.14 2.66 9.50
CA LYS A 30 -6.16 1.71 9.00
C LYS A 30 -5.73 0.25 9.19
N LEU A 31 -4.43 -0.05 9.07
CA LEU A 31 -3.91 -1.42 9.11
C LEU A 31 -3.41 -1.86 10.49
N TYR A 32 -2.96 -0.91 11.32
CA TYR A 32 -2.28 -1.19 12.58
C TYR A 32 -2.77 -0.36 13.76
N HIS A 33 -3.75 0.54 13.56
CA HIS A 33 -4.22 1.50 14.57
C HIS A 33 -3.10 2.37 15.15
N ASP A 34 -2.05 2.65 14.36
CA ASP A 34 -0.86 3.39 14.78
C ASP A 34 -0.43 4.36 13.67
N GLU A 35 -0.53 5.67 13.95
CA GLU A 35 -0.10 6.75 13.03
C GLU A 35 1.34 7.23 13.29
N GLY A 36 1.99 6.63 14.30
CA GLY A 36 3.35 6.91 14.71
C GLY A 36 4.40 6.36 13.74
N VAL A 37 5.66 6.63 14.07
CA VAL A 37 6.81 6.22 13.25
C VAL A 37 6.85 4.71 13.07
N LEU A 38 6.54 3.94 14.12
CA LEU A 38 6.52 2.48 14.07
C LEU A 38 5.45 1.96 13.10
N GLY A 39 4.21 2.44 13.23
CA GLY A 39 3.13 2.15 12.28
C GLY A 39 3.50 2.47 10.84
N VAL A 40 4.09 3.64 10.59
CA VAL A 40 4.57 4.05 9.27
C VAL A 40 5.63 3.08 8.73
N MET A 41 6.63 2.71 9.54
CA MET A 41 7.67 1.74 9.14
C MET A 41 7.08 0.37 8.81
N ARG A 42 6.08 -0.09 9.58
CA ARG A 42 5.40 -1.36 9.32
C ARG A 42 4.71 -1.36 7.96
N VAL A 43 4.04 -0.26 7.59
CA VAL A 43 3.42 -0.12 6.26
C VAL A 43 4.47 -0.14 5.15
N VAL A 44 5.58 0.61 5.30
CA VAL A 44 6.65 0.64 4.29
C VAL A 44 7.27 -0.75 4.09
N ASN A 45 7.53 -1.47 5.19
CA ASN A 45 8.04 -2.83 5.14
C ASN A 45 7.04 -3.80 4.51
N LEU A 46 5.75 -3.65 4.82
CA LEU A 46 4.68 -4.45 4.23
C LEU A 46 4.61 -4.26 2.70
N ILE A 47 4.62 -3.01 2.22
CA ILE A 47 4.64 -2.72 0.79
C ILE A 47 5.88 -3.33 0.14
N SER A 48 7.05 -3.21 0.78
CA SER A 48 8.30 -3.80 0.28
C SER A 48 8.24 -5.33 0.20
N ALA A 49 7.65 -5.99 1.20
CA ALA A 49 7.45 -7.43 1.20
C ALA A 49 6.47 -7.88 0.10
N TYR A 50 5.38 -7.15 -0.11
CA TYR A 50 4.46 -7.45 -1.21
C TYR A 50 5.12 -7.24 -2.57
N ARG A 51 5.87 -6.16 -2.77
CA ARG A 51 6.62 -5.95 -4.04
C ARG A 51 7.55 -7.10 -4.40
N ALA A 52 8.15 -7.76 -3.41
CA ALA A 52 9.08 -8.86 -3.64
C ALA A 52 8.39 -10.18 -4.03
N LYS A 53 7.12 -10.36 -3.66
CA LYS A 53 6.41 -11.64 -3.79
C LYS A 53 5.15 -11.58 -4.65
N ASP A 54 4.60 -10.39 -4.87
CA ASP A 54 3.29 -10.18 -5.48
C ASP A 54 3.39 -9.27 -6.71
N PRO A 55 3.10 -9.79 -7.91
CA PRO A 55 3.18 -9.01 -9.14
C PRO A 55 2.19 -7.83 -9.17
N VAL A 56 1.08 -7.88 -8.41
CA VAL A 56 0.14 -6.75 -8.30
C VAL A 56 0.81 -5.54 -7.66
N PHE A 57 1.76 -5.77 -6.75
CA PHE A 57 2.51 -4.70 -6.08
C PHE A 57 3.75 -4.26 -6.85
N LYS A 58 4.06 -4.88 -7.99
CA LYS A 58 5.26 -4.57 -8.80
C LYS A 58 5.42 -3.07 -9.07
N ASN A 59 4.30 -2.36 -9.27
CA ASN A 59 4.26 -0.94 -9.57
C ASN A 59 3.81 -0.06 -8.40
N VAL A 60 3.66 -0.61 -7.19
CA VAL A 60 3.33 0.17 -5.99
C VAL A 60 4.62 0.66 -5.34
N ARG A 61 4.72 1.94 -4.98
CA ARG A 61 5.88 2.54 -4.30
C ARG A 61 5.43 3.45 -3.17
N VAL A 62 6.36 3.71 -2.25
CA VAL A 62 6.23 4.79 -1.27
C VAL A 62 7.11 5.95 -1.72
N ARG A 63 6.52 7.12 -2.00
CA ARG A 63 7.20 8.37 -2.39
C ARG A 63 6.63 9.54 -1.61
N ASN A 64 7.48 10.43 -1.11
CA ASN A 64 7.05 11.63 -0.36
C ASN A 64 6.00 11.33 0.72
N LYS A 65 6.19 10.25 1.49
CA LYS A 65 5.27 9.77 2.55
C LYS A 65 3.88 9.32 2.06
N HIS A 66 3.74 9.03 0.77
CA HIS A 66 2.52 8.51 0.15
C HIS A 66 2.79 7.17 -0.54
N ILE A 67 1.82 6.27 -0.51
CA ILE A 67 1.78 5.05 -1.32
C ILE A 67 1.14 5.42 -2.65
N CYS A 68 1.75 5.06 -3.78
CA CYS A 68 1.22 5.34 -5.10
C CYS A 68 1.59 4.27 -6.11
N PHE A 69 0.83 4.20 -7.20
CA PHE A 69 1.29 3.53 -8.41
C PHE A 69 2.36 4.38 -9.08
N VAL A 70 3.44 3.73 -9.52
CA VAL A 70 4.38 4.31 -10.48
C VAL A 70 4.06 3.71 -11.83
N THR A 71 3.70 4.55 -12.79
CA THR A 71 3.76 4.18 -14.19
C THR A 71 5.23 3.95 -14.54
N ASP A 72 5.54 2.80 -15.13
CA ASP A 72 6.85 2.61 -15.73
C ASP A 72 6.98 3.70 -16.83
N PRO A 73 7.99 4.57 -16.79
CA PRO A 73 8.17 5.58 -17.84
C PRO A 73 8.40 4.95 -19.23
N ARG A 74 8.58 3.63 -19.31
CA ARG A 74 8.73 2.87 -20.56
C ARG A 74 7.47 2.14 -21.01
N GLY A 75 6.27 2.66 -20.65
CA GLY A 75 4.95 2.19 -21.08
C GLY A 75 4.98 1.15 -22.21
N ARG A 76 4.91 -0.12 -21.83
CA ARG A 76 4.58 -1.21 -22.75
C ARG A 76 3.28 -1.79 -22.23
N ASP A 77 2.22 -1.47 -22.96
CA ASP A 77 0.94 -2.18 -22.99
C ASP A 77 1.11 -3.70 -22.97
#